data_AF-A0A1B3E5T6-F1
#
_entry.id   AF-A0A1B3E5T6-F1
#
_cell.length_a   1.000
_cell.length_b   1.000
_cell.length_c   1.000
_cell.angle_alpha   90.00
_cell.angle_beta   90.00
_cell.angle_gamma   90.00
#
_symmetry.space_group_name_H-M   'P 1'
#
loop_
_entity.id
_entity.type
_entity.pdbx_description
1 polymer ?
#
loop_
_entity_poly.entity_id
_entity_poly.type
_entity_poly.pdbx_seq_one_letter_code
_entity_poly.pdbx_strand_id
1 'polypeptide(L)'
;MKKNKTLIALCLASGLAASEQAQALGFGSSGYTQTRYPIVLTHGMLGFDSILGVDYWYGIPSALRRDGARVYVTEVSQLNTTEARGEELLEQVEEIVAISGSPKVNLIGHSHGGPTIRYVAAVRPDLVASATSVGAPHKGSATADFIRQVPPGSAGEVLLAGIVNGLGALINFLSGSDSNLQQNALGALESLNSQGAAAFNARFPQGVPTTPCGEGAYQVNGVRYYSWSGTSPLTNVLDVSDALLGASALTFNGEANDGLVGRCSSHLGKVIRDNYRMNHLDEVNQTLGLTSLFETDPVTVYRQQANRLKNDGL
;
A
#
# COMPACT_ATOMS: atom_id res chain seq x y z
N MET A 1 43.52 -0.29 -78.10
CA MET A 1 42.44 -0.09 -77.10
C MET A 1 42.79 -0.90 -75.85
N LYS A 2 42.57 -0.29 -74.69
CA LYS A 2 43.07 -0.66 -73.36
C LYS A 2 42.69 -2.08 -72.92
N LYS A 3 43.61 -2.82 -72.30
CA LYS A 3 43.56 -3.09 -70.84
C LYS A 3 44.84 -3.76 -70.34
N ASN A 4 45.29 -3.22 -69.21
CA ASN A 4 46.56 -3.46 -68.55
C ASN A 4 46.57 -4.75 -67.72
N LYS A 5 47.79 -5.26 -67.60
CA LYS A 5 48.36 -6.16 -66.58
C LYS A 5 47.78 -5.94 -65.18
N THR A 6 47.76 -6.96 -64.32
CA THR A 6 48.72 -7.14 -63.20
C THR A 6 48.32 -8.32 -62.31
N LEU A 7 49.32 -9.12 -61.93
CA LEU A 7 49.26 -10.25 -61.00
C LEU A 7 48.67 -9.86 -59.64
N ILE A 8 47.85 -10.76 -59.08
CA ILE A 8 47.37 -10.68 -57.70
C ILE A 8 48.45 -11.28 -56.78
N ALA A 9 49.04 -10.43 -55.95
CA ALA A 9 49.92 -10.81 -54.86
C ALA A 9 49.09 -11.23 -53.63
N LEU A 10 49.49 -12.35 -53.03
CA LEU A 10 48.94 -12.93 -51.83
C LEU A 10 49.49 -12.17 -50.61
N CYS A 11 48.63 -11.47 -49.86
CA CYS A 11 48.96 -10.93 -48.54
C CYS A 11 47.92 -11.43 -47.53
N LEU A 12 48.31 -12.42 -46.73
CA LEU A 12 47.64 -12.78 -45.48
C LEU A 12 47.85 -11.64 -44.47
N ALA A 13 46.78 -10.94 -44.13
CA ALA A 13 46.74 -10.05 -42.98
C ALA A 13 45.77 -10.63 -41.95
N SER A 14 46.34 -11.27 -40.93
CA SER A 14 45.68 -11.67 -39.69
C SER A 14 45.26 -10.42 -38.92
N GLY A 15 43.98 -10.08 -39.00
CA GLY A 15 43.35 -9.05 -38.16
C GLY A 15 42.79 -9.66 -36.88
N LEU A 16 43.37 -9.29 -35.74
CA LEU A 16 42.76 -9.48 -34.43
C LEU A 16 41.38 -8.82 -34.42
N ALA A 17 40.31 -9.61 -34.30
CA ALA A 17 39.02 -9.09 -33.91
C ALA A 17 39.08 -8.74 -32.42
N ALA A 18 39.39 -7.48 -32.10
CA ALA A 18 39.01 -6.92 -30.81
C ALA A 18 37.49 -6.87 -30.78
N SER A 19 36.87 -7.77 -30.02
CA SER A 19 35.47 -7.66 -29.66
C SER A 19 35.33 -6.43 -28.77
N GLU A 20 35.05 -5.28 -29.36
CA GLU A 20 34.45 -4.17 -28.62
C GLU A 20 33.11 -4.67 -28.11
N GLN A 21 33.08 -5.08 -26.84
CA GLN A 21 31.83 -5.20 -26.11
C GLN A 21 31.24 -3.80 -26.10
N ALA A 22 30.30 -3.56 -27.02
CA ALA A 22 29.39 -2.44 -26.93
C ALA A 22 28.74 -2.53 -25.55
N GLN A 23 29.24 -1.71 -24.63
CA GLN A 23 28.55 -1.43 -23.38
C GLN A 23 27.25 -0.76 -23.80
N ALA A 24 26.21 -1.57 -23.90
CA ALA A 24 24.85 -1.10 -23.92
C ALA A 24 24.68 -0.32 -22.62
N LEU A 25 24.82 1.01 -22.70
CA LEU A 25 24.30 1.94 -21.71
C LEU A 25 22.79 1.75 -21.71
N GLY A 26 22.33 0.74 -20.97
CA GLY A 26 20.93 0.55 -20.68
C GLY A 26 20.47 1.78 -19.90
N PHE A 27 19.71 2.65 -20.55
CA PHE A 27 18.86 3.64 -19.89
C PHE A 27 17.70 2.94 -19.15
N GLY A 28 18.00 1.92 -18.34
CA GLY A 28 17.11 1.48 -17.27
C GLY A 28 17.24 2.50 -16.15
N SER A 29 16.13 3.05 -15.68
CA SER A 29 16.12 4.13 -14.69
C SER A 29 16.73 3.68 -13.34
N SER A 30 18.05 3.65 -13.23
CA SER A 30 18.74 3.39 -11.97
C SER A 30 18.45 4.58 -11.04
N GLY A 31 17.53 4.38 -10.11
CA GLY A 31 17.19 5.38 -9.10
C GLY A 31 15.81 6.04 -9.23
N TYR A 32 14.89 5.58 -10.10
CA TYR A 32 13.54 6.17 -10.20
C TYR A 32 12.82 6.27 -8.84
N THR A 33 12.93 5.21 -8.03
CA THR A 33 12.27 5.06 -6.73
C THR A 33 13.24 5.29 -5.55
N GLN A 34 14.47 5.75 -5.83
CA GLN A 34 15.51 5.94 -4.81
C GLN A 34 15.25 7.19 -3.97
N THR A 35 14.44 7.03 -2.92
CA THR A 35 14.21 8.01 -1.86
C THR A 35 15.45 8.16 -0.96
N ARG A 36 15.57 9.32 -0.31
CA ARG A 36 16.60 9.60 0.70
C ARG A 36 16.42 8.69 1.91
N TYR A 37 15.19 8.61 2.43
CA TYR A 37 14.81 7.81 3.57
C TYR A 37 14.19 6.47 3.12
N PRO A 38 14.43 5.35 3.84
CA PRO A 38 13.83 4.06 3.51
C PRO A 38 12.31 4.13 3.46
N ILE A 39 11.71 3.35 2.57
CA ILE A 39 10.26 3.12 2.53
C ILE A 39 9.94 1.94 3.46
N VAL A 40 8.98 2.14 4.35
CA VAL A 40 8.50 1.12 5.29
C VAL A 40 7.02 0.86 4.98
N LEU A 41 6.70 -0.38 4.64
CA LEU A 41 5.37 -0.83 4.25
C LEU A 41 4.67 -1.51 5.42
N THR A 42 3.54 -0.94 5.86
CA THR A 42 2.75 -1.42 7.01
C THR A 42 1.39 -1.90 6.56
N HIS A 43 1.14 -3.21 6.68
CA HIS A 43 -0.10 -3.84 6.23
C HIS A 43 -1.33 -3.42 7.07
N GLY A 44 -2.51 -3.78 6.59
CA GLY A 44 -3.80 -3.53 7.26
C GLY A 44 -4.24 -4.64 8.20
N MET A 45 -5.54 -4.61 8.52
CA MET A 45 -6.23 -5.68 9.28
C MET A 45 -6.15 -7.00 8.49
N LEU A 46 -5.92 -8.12 9.17
CA LEU A 46 -5.68 -9.44 8.55
C LEU A 46 -4.50 -9.46 7.56
N GLY A 47 -3.63 -8.43 7.58
CA GLY A 47 -2.44 -8.40 6.74
C GLY A 47 -1.35 -9.32 7.27
N PHE A 48 -0.46 -9.70 6.38
CA PHE A 48 0.62 -10.67 6.61
C PHE A 48 1.87 -10.19 5.88
N ASP A 49 3.01 -10.83 6.11
CA ASP A 49 4.21 -10.58 5.33
C ASP A 49 4.17 -11.39 4.01
N SER A 50 4.19 -12.72 4.10
CA SER A 50 4.13 -13.66 3.00
C SER A 50 3.49 -14.98 3.44
N ILE A 51 2.59 -15.50 2.61
CA ILE A 51 1.88 -16.75 2.86
C ILE A 51 2.07 -17.69 1.68
N LEU A 52 2.75 -18.82 1.92
CA LEU A 52 3.09 -19.80 0.88
C LEU A 52 3.80 -19.18 -0.34
N GLY A 53 4.60 -18.12 -0.12
CA GLY A 53 5.31 -17.38 -1.16
C GLY A 53 4.51 -16.26 -1.83
N VAL A 54 3.31 -15.96 -1.35
CA VAL A 54 2.49 -14.83 -1.79
C VAL A 54 2.64 -13.68 -0.79
N ASP A 55 3.28 -12.60 -1.21
CA ASP A 55 3.43 -11.38 -0.41
C ASP A 55 2.09 -10.64 -0.29
N TYR A 56 1.81 -10.01 0.86
CA TYR A 56 0.66 -9.09 1.01
C TYR A 56 0.74 -7.95 -0.01
N TRP A 57 1.93 -7.35 -0.11
CA TRP A 57 2.25 -6.30 -1.06
C TRP A 57 2.70 -6.92 -2.39
N TYR A 58 1.76 -7.47 -3.16
CA TYR A 58 2.09 -8.39 -4.26
C TYR A 58 2.93 -7.70 -5.36
N GLY A 59 4.22 -8.03 -5.45
CA GLY A 59 5.17 -7.47 -6.43
C GLY A 59 5.59 -6.01 -6.17
N ILE A 60 5.06 -5.36 -5.13
CA ILE A 60 5.35 -3.94 -4.83
C ILE A 60 6.77 -3.75 -4.28
N PRO A 61 7.23 -4.50 -3.25
CA PRO A 61 8.57 -4.31 -2.69
C PRO A 61 9.67 -4.57 -3.72
N SER A 62 9.52 -5.61 -4.55
CA SER A 62 10.47 -5.95 -5.60
C SER A 62 10.53 -4.87 -6.68
N ALA A 63 9.38 -4.35 -7.13
CA ALA A 63 9.32 -3.27 -8.10
C ALA A 63 9.90 -1.95 -7.56
N LEU A 64 9.70 -1.64 -6.28
CA LEU A 64 10.31 -0.48 -5.63
C LEU A 64 11.83 -0.65 -5.50
N ARG A 65 12.31 -1.81 -5.04
CA ARG A 65 13.74 -2.11 -4.88
C ARG A 65 14.50 -2.12 -6.21
N ARG A 66 13.88 -2.63 -7.28
CA ARG A 66 14.47 -2.69 -8.63
C ARG A 66 14.98 -1.34 -9.14
N ASP A 67 14.33 -0.25 -8.75
CA ASP A 67 14.67 1.10 -9.20
C ASP A 67 15.28 1.97 -8.08
N GLY A 68 15.80 1.33 -7.03
CA GLY A 68 16.73 1.94 -6.07
C GLY A 68 16.16 2.27 -4.69
N ALA A 69 14.88 2.01 -4.42
CA ALA A 69 14.33 2.19 -3.07
C ALA A 69 14.92 1.18 -2.08
N ARG A 70 15.24 1.65 -0.86
CA ARG A 70 15.40 0.75 0.30
C ARG A 70 14.03 0.50 0.89
N VAL A 71 13.56 -0.75 0.88
CA VAL A 71 12.20 -1.11 1.29
C VAL A 71 12.24 -2.13 2.41
N TYR A 72 11.55 -1.82 3.50
CA TYR A 72 11.28 -2.70 4.64
C TYR A 72 9.79 -2.99 4.68
N VAL A 73 9.42 -4.25 4.92
CA VAL A 73 8.03 -4.67 5.13
C VAL A 73 7.93 -5.04 6.60
N THR A 74 7.04 -4.37 7.33
CA THR A 74 6.85 -4.60 8.77
C THR A 74 5.68 -5.54 8.99
N GLU A 75 5.75 -6.31 10.07
CA GLU A 75 4.65 -7.15 10.55
C GLU A 75 4.12 -6.62 11.88
N VAL A 76 2.82 -6.39 11.96
CA VAL A 76 2.13 -5.97 13.19
C VAL A 76 0.92 -6.87 13.43
N SER A 77 0.36 -6.85 14.64
CA SER A 77 -0.77 -7.67 15.04
C SER A 77 -1.91 -7.58 14.03
N GLN A 78 -2.28 -8.70 13.39
CA GLN A 78 -3.31 -8.80 12.36
C GLN A 78 -4.62 -8.15 12.80
N LEU A 79 -4.98 -8.33 14.07
CA LEU A 79 -6.15 -7.78 14.72
C LEU A 79 -5.72 -7.16 16.06
N ASN A 80 -5.75 -5.85 16.20
CA ASN A 80 -5.62 -5.18 17.50
C ASN A 80 -6.12 -3.73 17.41
N THR A 81 -6.00 -2.96 18.49
CA THR A 81 -6.24 -1.52 18.43
C THR A 81 -5.19 -0.82 17.57
N THR A 82 -5.54 0.35 17.01
CA THR A 82 -4.58 1.16 16.23
C THR A 82 -3.33 1.50 17.03
N GLU A 83 -3.49 1.82 18.31
CA GLU A 83 -2.39 2.18 19.20
C GLU A 83 -1.47 0.99 19.50
N ALA A 84 -2.03 -0.20 19.78
CA ALA A 84 -1.22 -1.39 20.00
C ALA A 84 -0.38 -1.73 18.76
N ARG A 85 -1.00 -1.73 17.58
CA ARG A 85 -0.28 -1.88 16.30
C ARG A 85 0.73 -0.75 16.07
N GLY A 86 0.43 0.45 16.56
CA GLY A 86 1.29 1.62 16.45
C GLY A 86 2.57 1.50 17.27
N GLU A 87 2.48 0.94 18.47
CA GLU A 87 3.65 0.62 19.31
C GLU A 87 4.50 -0.49 18.69
N GLU A 88 3.89 -1.57 18.20
CA GLU A 88 4.61 -2.64 17.49
C GLU A 88 5.33 -2.12 16.23
N LEU A 89 4.70 -1.19 15.50
CA LEU A 89 5.33 -0.53 14.37
C LEU A 89 6.47 0.39 14.82
N LEU A 90 6.29 1.13 15.93
CA LEU A 90 7.30 2.06 16.43
C LEU A 90 8.59 1.32 16.77
N GLU A 91 8.52 0.18 17.46
CA GLU A 91 9.69 -0.67 17.76
C GLU A 91 10.46 -1.05 16.50
N GLN A 92 9.76 -1.49 15.45
CA GLN A 92 10.37 -1.83 14.17
C GLN A 92 10.94 -0.60 13.44
N VAL A 93 10.29 0.56 13.53
CA VAL A 93 10.81 1.81 12.94
C VAL A 93 12.10 2.23 13.63
N GLU A 94 12.19 2.11 14.96
CA GLU A 94 13.42 2.37 15.70
C GLU A 94 14.56 1.42 15.29
N GLU A 95 14.25 0.13 15.13
CA GLU A 95 15.20 -0.85 14.62
C GLU A 95 15.67 -0.49 13.19
N ILE A 96 14.73 -0.19 12.28
CA ILE A 96 15.04 0.18 10.89
C ILE A 96 15.93 1.43 10.84
N VAL A 97 15.63 2.45 11.65
CA VAL A 97 16.46 3.66 11.77
C VAL A 97 17.88 3.30 12.23
N ALA A 98 18.01 2.44 13.25
CA ALA A 98 19.29 2.00 13.80
C ALA A 98 20.13 1.20 12.78
N ILE A 99 19.53 0.21 12.10
CA ILE A 99 20.27 -0.69 11.19
C ILE A 99 20.54 -0.04 9.82
N SER A 100 19.69 0.88 9.37
CA SER A 100 19.82 1.51 8.06
C SER A 100 20.72 2.74 8.06
N GLY A 101 21.08 3.26 9.25
CA GLY A 101 21.80 4.52 9.43
C GLY A 101 21.02 5.76 8.96
N SER A 102 19.72 5.61 8.65
CA SER A 102 18.86 6.69 8.18
C SER A 102 18.14 7.33 9.36
N PRO A 103 18.22 8.66 9.56
CA PRO A 103 17.59 9.30 10.72
C PRO A 103 16.07 9.33 10.66
N LYS A 104 15.47 9.07 9.49
CA LYS A 104 14.03 9.02 9.27
C LYS A 104 13.65 7.91 8.30
N VAL A 105 12.35 7.60 8.26
CA VAL A 105 11.70 6.69 7.30
C VAL A 105 10.50 7.35 6.60
N ASN A 106 10.14 6.82 5.42
CA ASN A 106 8.91 7.11 4.70
C ASN A 106 7.92 5.97 4.95
N LEU A 107 6.88 6.22 5.74
CA LEU A 107 5.85 5.22 6.05
C LEU A 107 4.79 5.18 4.95
N ILE A 108 4.43 3.97 4.49
CA ILE A 108 3.28 3.73 3.61
C ILE A 108 2.42 2.65 4.25
N GLY A 109 1.18 3.00 4.58
CA GLY A 109 0.25 2.15 5.31
C GLY A 109 -1.03 1.91 4.53
N HIS A 110 -1.41 0.66 4.33
CA HIS A 110 -2.67 0.30 3.65
C HIS A 110 -3.75 -0.05 4.67
N SER A 111 -5.00 0.38 4.42
CA SER A 111 -6.15 0.08 5.26
C SER A 111 -5.90 0.48 6.73
N HIS A 112 -5.99 -0.45 7.68
CA HIS A 112 -5.64 -0.21 9.10
C HIS A 112 -4.18 0.26 9.31
N GLY A 113 -3.28 -0.06 8.37
CA GLY A 113 -1.92 0.46 8.34
C GLY A 113 -1.87 1.99 8.26
N GLY A 114 -2.88 2.65 7.68
CA GLY A 114 -2.96 4.12 7.62
C GLY A 114 -3.06 4.78 9.01
N PRO A 115 -4.05 4.45 9.85
CA PRO A 115 -4.08 4.90 11.23
C PRO A 115 -2.85 4.44 12.05
N THR A 116 -2.31 3.24 11.81
CA THR A 116 -1.10 2.75 12.49
C THR A 116 0.12 3.62 12.21
N ILE A 117 0.40 3.99 10.95
CA ILE A 117 1.54 4.87 10.63
C ILE A 117 1.33 6.29 11.18
N ARG A 118 0.07 6.74 11.32
CA ARG A 118 -0.26 8.05 11.91
C ARG A 118 0.06 8.09 13.40
N TYR A 119 -0.12 6.98 14.11
CA TYR A 119 0.30 6.87 15.50
C TYR A 119 1.79 7.16 15.62
N VAL A 120 2.63 6.43 14.89
CA VAL A 120 4.09 6.61 14.89
C VAL A 120 4.50 8.03 14.49
N ALA A 121 3.90 8.56 13.42
CA ALA A 121 4.16 9.92 12.96
C ALA A 121 3.77 11.01 13.97
N ALA A 122 2.79 10.75 14.84
CA ALA A 122 2.36 11.68 15.86
C ALA A 122 3.22 11.59 17.13
N VAL A 123 3.60 10.39 17.56
CA VAL A 123 4.40 10.19 18.80
C VAL A 123 5.89 10.39 18.59
N ARG A 124 6.41 10.05 17.40
CA ARG A 124 7.83 10.18 17.02
C ARG A 124 8.01 10.84 15.64
N PRO A 125 7.55 12.09 15.46
CA PRO A 125 7.72 12.84 14.20
C PRO A 125 9.19 13.07 13.83
N ASP A 126 10.11 12.96 14.81
CA ASP A 126 11.55 13.01 14.60
C ASP A 126 12.06 11.84 13.74
N LEU A 127 11.42 10.66 13.81
CA LEU A 127 11.77 9.47 13.03
C LEU A 127 11.03 9.34 11.69
N VAL A 128 10.01 10.16 11.46
CA VAL A 128 9.17 10.04 10.26
C VAL A 128 9.40 11.21 9.32
N ALA A 129 9.63 10.92 8.05
CA ALA A 129 9.75 11.92 6.97
C ALA A 129 8.41 12.13 6.26
N SER A 130 7.71 11.04 5.97
CA SER A 130 6.36 11.06 5.42
C SER A 130 5.50 9.92 5.93
N ALA A 131 4.18 10.15 5.91
CA ALA A 131 3.16 9.14 6.14
C ALA A 131 2.17 9.16 4.96
N THR A 132 2.18 8.10 4.17
CA THR A 132 1.27 7.92 3.02
C THR A 132 0.25 6.83 3.33
N SER A 133 -1.05 7.14 3.27
CA SER A 133 -2.10 6.15 3.51
C SER A 133 -2.77 5.70 2.21
N VAL A 134 -3.05 4.40 2.11
CA VAL A 134 -3.71 3.77 0.96
C VAL A 134 -5.01 3.13 1.44
N GLY A 135 -6.17 3.56 0.94
CA GLY A 135 -7.50 3.01 1.32
C GLY A 135 -7.75 2.96 2.82
N ALA A 136 -7.26 3.94 3.57
CA ALA A 136 -7.25 3.87 5.03
C ALA A 136 -8.52 4.45 5.65
N PRO A 137 -9.25 3.76 6.54
CA PRO A 137 -10.51 4.28 7.11
C PRO A 137 -10.25 5.32 8.21
N HIS A 138 -9.67 6.48 7.87
CA HIS A 138 -9.32 7.51 8.86
C HIS A 138 -10.55 8.05 9.59
N LYS A 139 -11.72 8.07 8.95
CA LYS A 139 -12.99 8.46 9.57
C LYS A 139 -13.93 7.26 9.79
N GLY A 140 -13.38 6.05 9.75
CA GLY A 140 -14.13 4.81 9.94
C GLY A 140 -14.60 4.16 8.63
N SER A 141 -15.11 2.94 8.77
CA SER A 141 -15.69 2.12 7.71
C SER A 141 -17.17 1.90 7.98
N ALA A 142 -18.02 2.15 6.98
CA ALA A 142 -19.44 1.82 7.05
C ALA A 142 -19.68 0.32 7.21
N THR A 143 -18.78 -0.53 6.69
CA THR A 143 -18.83 -1.98 6.90
C THR A 143 -18.60 -2.32 8.38
N ALA A 144 -17.63 -1.67 9.03
CA ALA A 144 -17.37 -1.85 10.46
C ALA A 144 -18.53 -1.35 11.32
N ASP A 145 -19.11 -0.18 10.98
CA ASP A 145 -20.32 0.34 11.64
C ASP A 145 -21.49 -0.65 11.50
N PHE A 146 -21.71 -1.17 10.30
CA PHE A 146 -22.76 -2.15 10.01
C PHE A 146 -22.60 -3.40 10.88
N ILE A 147 -21.42 -4.01 10.90
CA ILE A 147 -21.13 -5.22 11.70
C ILE A 147 -21.49 -5.02 13.18
N ARG A 148 -21.28 -3.82 13.74
CA ARG A 148 -21.61 -3.53 15.14
C ARG A 148 -23.10 -3.33 15.40
N GLN A 149 -23.86 -2.91 14.39
CA GLN A 149 -25.23 -2.43 14.56
C GLN A 149 -26.30 -3.43 14.09
N VAL A 150 -25.92 -4.50 13.37
CA VAL A 150 -26.89 -5.50 12.88
C VAL A 150 -27.58 -6.24 14.04
N PRO A 151 -28.92 -6.11 14.18
CA PRO A 151 -29.66 -6.89 15.17
C PRO A 151 -29.85 -8.34 14.71
N PRO A 152 -29.83 -9.33 15.63
CA PRO A 152 -30.18 -10.72 15.32
C PRO A 152 -31.60 -10.83 14.74
N GLY A 153 -31.79 -11.66 13.72
CA GLY A 153 -33.07 -11.86 13.04
C GLY A 153 -33.48 -10.74 12.06
N SER A 154 -32.62 -9.75 11.81
CA SER A 154 -32.89 -8.67 10.86
C SER A 154 -32.55 -9.07 9.42
N ALA A 155 -33.10 -8.36 8.43
CA ALA A 155 -32.69 -8.54 7.02
C ALA A 155 -31.19 -8.25 6.81
N GLY A 156 -30.59 -7.41 7.66
CA GLY A 156 -29.15 -7.13 7.65
C GLY A 156 -28.28 -8.32 8.10
N GLU A 157 -28.85 -9.28 8.84
CA GLU A 157 -28.13 -10.47 9.30
C GLU A 157 -27.68 -11.35 8.12
N VAL A 158 -28.46 -11.43 7.04
CA VAL A 158 -28.07 -12.18 5.83
C VAL A 158 -26.86 -11.54 5.16
N LEU A 159 -26.83 -10.21 5.07
CA LEU A 159 -25.68 -9.47 4.52
C LEU A 159 -24.45 -9.63 5.42
N LEU A 160 -24.63 -9.54 6.75
CA LEU A 160 -23.57 -9.77 7.72
C LEU A 160 -22.98 -11.18 7.60
N ALA A 161 -23.83 -12.21 7.50
CA ALA A 161 -23.39 -13.58 7.30
C ALA A 161 -22.59 -13.74 6.00
N GLY A 162 -23.00 -13.07 4.92
CA GLY A 162 -22.25 -13.02 3.66
C GLY A 162 -20.85 -12.41 3.81
N ILE A 163 -20.74 -11.28 4.51
CA ILE A 163 -19.46 -10.61 4.79
C ILE A 163 -18.56 -11.51 5.65
N VAL A 164 -19.09 -12.09 6.72
CA VAL A 164 -18.33 -12.97 7.63
C VAL A 164 -17.85 -14.23 6.90
N ASN A 165 -18.71 -14.86 6.09
CA ASN A 165 -18.34 -16.04 5.31
C ASN A 165 -17.28 -15.69 4.25
N GLY A 166 -17.41 -14.55 3.57
CA GLY A 166 -16.42 -14.09 2.60
C GLY A 166 -15.08 -13.77 3.26
N LEU A 167 -15.07 -13.12 4.43
CA LEU A 167 -13.86 -12.92 5.24
C LEU A 167 -13.23 -14.25 5.66
N GLY A 168 -14.04 -15.23 6.08
CA GLY A 168 -13.56 -16.57 6.40
C GLY A 168 -12.94 -17.29 5.20
N ALA A 169 -13.54 -17.16 4.01
CA ALA A 169 -12.99 -17.71 2.77
C ALA A 169 -11.69 -17.03 2.35
N LEU A 170 -11.63 -15.69 2.46
CA LEU A 170 -10.42 -14.92 2.22
C LEU A 170 -9.32 -15.31 3.20
N ILE A 171 -9.63 -15.41 4.50
CA ILE A 171 -8.67 -15.90 5.50
C ILE A 171 -8.22 -17.31 5.15
N ASN A 172 -9.10 -18.25 4.82
CA ASN A 172 -8.71 -19.61 4.46
C ASN A 172 -7.83 -19.68 3.21
N PHE A 173 -8.07 -18.82 2.22
CA PHE A 173 -7.18 -18.66 1.08
C PHE A 173 -5.80 -18.13 1.50
N LEU A 174 -5.79 -17.25 2.51
CA LEU A 174 -4.62 -16.60 3.08
C LEU A 174 -4.13 -17.25 4.38
N SER A 175 -4.53 -18.45 4.82
CA SER A 175 -4.32 -18.83 6.24
C SER A 175 -2.98 -19.50 6.54
N GLY A 176 -1.99 -19.37 5.65
CA GLY A 176 -0.67 -19.94 5.88
C GLY A 176 0.31 -19.04 6.64
N SER A 177 -0.15 -17.94 7.26
CA SER A 177 0.69 -17.10 8.14
C SER A 177 0.61 -17.56 9.59
N ASP A 178 1.74 -17.96 10.18
CA ASP A 178 1.89 -18.14 11.62
C ASP A 178 2.30 -16.80 12.26
N SER A 179 1.38 -16.12 12.95
CA SER A 179 1.69 -14.93 13.74
C SER A 179 1.74 -15.27 15.22
N ASN A 180 2.84 -14.89 15.88
CA ASN A 180 3.01 -15.03 17.34
C ASN A 180 2.52 -13.80 18.11
N LEU A 181 1.96 -12.80 17.44
CA LEU A 181 1.48 -11.56 18.05
C LEU A 181 0.06 -11.72 18.63
N GLN A 182 -0.25 -10.95 19.67
CA GLN A 182 -1.54 -11.03 20.36
C GLN A 182 -2.67 -10.47 19.49
N GLN A 183 -3.70 -11.30 19.29
CA GLN A 183 -4.87 -10.92 18.50
C GLN A 183 -6.03 -10.41 19.36
N ASN A 184 -6.65 -9.32 18.93
CA ASN A 184 -7.80 -8.66 19.55
C ASN A 184 -8.76 -8.14 18.45
N ALA A 185 -9.62 -9.03 17.96
CA ALA A 185 -10.60 -8.74 16.91
C ALA A 185 -11.57 -7.60 17.30
N LEU A 186 -12.01 -7.55 18.56
CA LEU A 186 -12.89 -6.50 19.05
C LEU A 186 -12.19 -5.13 19.07
N GLY A 187 -10.89 -5.10 19.41
CA GLY A 187 -10.08 -3.88 19.34
C GLY A 187 -9.89 -3.37 17.91
N ALA A 188 -9.73 -4.28 16.94
CA ALA A 188 -9.68 -3.93 15.53
C ALA A 188 -11.02 -3.34 15.04
N LEU A 189 -12.14 -4.02 15.35
CA LEU A 189 -13.47 -3.52 15.00
C LEU A 189 -13.79 -2.19 15.70
N GLU A 190 -13.36 -2.01 16.95
CA GLU A 190 -13.47 -0.74 17.68
C GLU A 190 -12.69 0.36 16.95
N SER A 191 -11.46 0.07 16.50
CA SER A 191 -10.60 1.07 15.84
C SER A 191 -11.08 1.49 14.44
N LEU A 192 -11.76 0.59 13.72
CA LEU A 192 -12.11 0.77 12.31
C LEU A 192 -13.53 1.30 12.08
N ASN A 193 -14.39 1.34 13.10
CA ASN A 193 -15.70 1.95 13.01
C ASN A 193 -15.62 3.49 13.16
N SER A 194 -16.69 4.20 12.81
CA SER A 194 -16.71 5.67 12.80
C SER A 194 -16.49 6.29 14.19
N GLN A 195 -17.00 5.67 15.25
CA GLN A 195 -16.85 6.15 16.62
C GLN A 195 -15.40 6.04 17.11
N GLY A 196 -14.78 4.87 16.97
CA GLY A 196 -13.41 4.67 17.40
C GLY A 196 -12.40 5.43 16.54
N ALA A 197 -12.63 5.51 15.22
CA ALA A 197 -11.81 6.35 14.34
C ALA A 197 -11.89 7.83 14.74
N ALA A 198 -13.07 8.35 15.11
CA ALA A 198 -13.21 9.70 15.63
C ALA A 198 -12.46 9.91 16.95
N ALA A 199 -12.54 8.95 17.89
CA ALA A 199 -11.79 9.00 19.15
C ALA A 199 -10.27 8.93 18.94
N PHE A 200 -9.80 8.18 17.94
CA PHE A 200 -8.41 8.18 17.53
C PHE A 200 -7.99 9.52 16.92
N ASN A 201 -8.79 10.07 16.00
CA ASN A 201 -8.51 11.37 15.36
C ASN A 201 -8.48 12.54 16.34
N ALA A 202 -9.29 12.50 17.41
CA ALA A 202 -9.26 13.52 18.46
C ALA A 202 -7.91 13.59 19.18
N ARG A 203 -7.20 12.45 19.29
CA ARG A 203 -5.87 12.36 19.92
C ARG A 203 -4.72 12.57 18.94
N PHE A 204 -4.90 12.11 17.70
CA PHE A 204 -3.87 12.15 16.65
C PHE A 204 -4.38 12.87 15.38
N PRO A 205 -4.70 14.18 15.44
CA PRO A 205 -5.37 14.88 14.34
C PRO A 205 -4.46 15.21 13.13
N GLN A 206 -3.17 14.92 13.21
CA GLN A 206 -2.17 15.32 12.21
C GLN A 206 -2.54 14.77 10.82
N GLY A 207 -2.63 15.67 9.84
CA GLY A 207 -2.96 15.34 8.46
C GLY A 207 -4.44 15.03 8.19
N VAL A 208 -5.32 14.94 9.19
CA VAL A 208 -6.75 14.62 8.98
C VAL A 208 -7.50 15.84 8.41
N PRO A 209 -8.33 15.69 7.36
CA PRO A 209 -9.17 16.78 6.85
C PRO A 209 -10.19 17.28 7.87
N THR A 210 -10.29 18.60 8.01
CA THR A 210 -11.30 19.25 8.88
C THR A 210 -12.70 19.28 8.26
N THR A 211 -12.80 19.17 6.94
CA THR A 211 -14.06 19.02 6.22
C THR A 211 -14.33 17.54 5.91
N PRO A 212 -15.59 17.13 5.65
CA PRO A 212 -15.93 15.72 5.46
C PRO A 212 -15.11 15.00 4.38
N CYS A 213 -14.92 15.62 3.21
CA CYS A 213 -14.26 15.02 2.03
C CYS A 213 -13.15 15.91 1.43
N GLY A 214 -12.63 16.87 2.20
CA GLY A 214 -11.53 17.71 1.74
C GLY A 214 -10.17 17.05 1.94
N GLU A 215 -9.12 17.84 1.79
CA GLU A 215 -7.75 17.44 2.14
C GLU A 215 -7.39 17.89 3.56
N GLY A 216 -6.32 17.30 4.11
CA GLY A 216 -5.74 17.71 5.38
C GLY A 216 -4.51 18.59 5.19
N ALA A 217 -3.89 19.00 6.30
CA ALA A 217 -2.61 19.69 6.23
C ALA A 217 -1.53 18.78 5.60
N TYR A 218 -0.87 19.27 4.56
CA TYR A 218 0.13 18.48 3.82
C TYR A 218 1.40 18.21 4.63
N GLN A 219 1.71 19.06 5.61
CA GLN A 219 2.84 18.89 6.51
C GLN A 219 2.47 19.33 7.92
N VAL A 220 2.77 18.49 8.91
CA VAL A 220 2.56 18.78 10.34
C VAL A 220 3.77 18.26 11.11
N ASN A 221 4.35 19.07 12.00
CA ASN A 221 5.53 18.72 12.81
C ASN A 221 6.72 18.17 12.00
N GLY A 222 6.91 18.65 10.77
CA GLY A 222 8.00 18.18 9.90
C GLY A 222 7.74 16.85 9.17
N VAL A 223 6.56 16.25 9.33
CA VAL A 223 6.11 15.04 8.61
C VAL A 223 5.20 15.44 7.46
N ARG A 224 5.45 14.92 6.25
CA ARG A 224 4.54 15.12 5.10
C ARG A 224 3.48 14.02 5.01
N TYR A 225 2.24 14.40 4.70
CA TYR A 225 1.09 13.49 4.67
C TYR A 225 0.51 13.39 3.26
N TYR A 226 0.27 12.16 2.81
CA TYR A 226 -0.31 11.86 1.51
C TYR A 226 -1.38 10.78 1.63
N SER A 227 -2.30 10.72 0.68
CA SER A 227 -3.25 9.61 0.56
C SER A 227 -3.61 9.29 -0.88
N TRP A 228 -4.01 8.04 -1.12
CA TRP A 228 -4.81 7.67 -2.28
C TRP A 228 -5.75 6.50 -1.95
N SER A 229 -6.77 6.28 -2.79
CA SER A 229 -7.68 5.14 -2.68
C SER A 229 -8.44 4.88 -3.99
N GLY A 230 -9.12 3.74 -4.06
CA GLY A 230 -10.04 3.35 -5.10
C GLY A 230 -11.52 3.62 -4.78
N THR A 231 -12.36 3.53 -5.82
CA THR A 231 -13.83 3.65 -5.71
C THR A 231 -14.54 2.63 -6.58
N SER A 232 -13.95 1.45 -6.80
CA SER A 232 -14.54 0.42 -7.66
C SER A 232 -14.50 -0.92 -6.95
N PRO A 233 -15.55 -1.28 -6.20
CA PRO A 233 -15.57 -2.55 -5.44
C PRO A 233 -15.51 -3.81 -6.31
N LEU A 234 -15.86 -3.69 -7.60
CA LEU A 234 -15.78 -4.73 -8.61
C LEU A 234 -14.85 -4.27 -9.75
N THR A 235 -13.79 -5.01 -9.99
CA THR A 235 -12.73 -4.70 -10.95
C THR A 235 -12.33 -5.89 -11.81
N ASN A 236 -12.36 -7.11 -11.28
CA ASN A 236 -11.92 -8.31 -11.99
C ASN A 236 -12.79 -9.53 -11.63
N VAL A 237 -13.56 -10.02 -12.60
CA VAL A 237 -14.48 -11.16 -12.42
C VAL A 237 -13.78 -12.50 -12.12
N LEU A 238 -12.46 -12.59 -12.36
CA LEU A 238 -11.66 -13.77 -12.04
C LEU A 238 -11.10 -13.72 -10.62
N ASP A 239 -11.15 -12.57 -9.96
CA ASP A 239 -10.73 -12.41 -8.58
C ASP A 239 -11.88 -12.78 -7.65
N VAL A 240 -11.65 -13.77 -6.78
CA VAL A 240 -12.66 -14.24 -5.82
C VAL A 240 -12.98 -13.21 -4.73
N SER A 241 -12.08 -12.25 -4.49
CA SER A 241 -12.27 -11.20 -3.49
C SER A 241 -13.29 -10.15 -3.93
N ASP A 242 -13.49 -9.95 -5.24
CA ASP A 242 -14.49 -9.03 -5.79
C ASP A 242 -15.90 -9.35 -5.29
N ALA A 243 -16.24 -10.64 -5.12
CA ALA A 243 -17.54 -11.03 -4.60
C ALA A 243 -17.76 -10.54 -3.16
N LEU A 244 -16.75 -10.66 -2.29
CA LEU A 244 -16.78 -10.15 -0.93
C LEU A 244 -16.86 -8.62 -0.94
N LEU A 245 -15.99 -7.95 -1.70
CA LEU A 245 -15.88 -6.49 -1.73
C LEU A 245 -17.12 -5.82 -2.33
N GLY A 246 -17.71 -6.44 -3.36
CA GLY A 246 -18.99 -6.01 -3.93
C GLY A 246 -20.16 -6.19 -2.95
N ALA A 247 -20.17 -7.25 -2.15
CA ALA A 247 -21.19 -7.46 -1.13
C ALA A 247 -21.03 -6.45 0.03
N SER A 248 -19.82 -6.24 0.54
CA SER A 248 -19.55 -5.28 1.61
C SER A 248 -19.77 -3.83 1.16
N ALA A 249 -19.58 -3.51 -0.13
CA ALA A 249 -19.91 -2.20 -0.68
C ALA A 249 -21.37 -1.79 -0.47
N LEU A 250 -22.29 -2.75 -0.31
CA LEU A 250 -23.70 -2.47 -0.05
C LEU A 250 -23.94 -1.76 1.29
N THR A 251 -23.01 -1.87 2.26
CA THR A 251 -23.12 -1.17 3.54
C THR A 251 -22.91 0.35 3.42
N PHE A 252 -22.43 0.84 2.28
CA PHE A 252 -22.14 2.25 2.03
C PHE A 252 -23.31 3.04 1.44
N ASN A 253 -24.48 2.42 1.25
CA ASN A 253 -25.71 3.09 0.77
C ASN A 253 -25.51 3.94 -0.51
N GLY A 254 -24.65 3.49 -1.42
CA GLY A 254 -24.37 4.17 -2.69
C GLY A 254 -23.26 5.23 -2.65
N GLU A 255 -22.64 5.48 -1.49
CA GLU A 255 -21.44 6.30 -1.41
C GLU A 255 -20.26 5.63 -2.13
N ALA A 256 -19.40 6.42 -2.78
CA ALA A 256 -18.21 5.91 -3.45
C ALA A 256 -17.26 5.24 -2.44
N ASN A 257 -16.85 4.00 -2.70
CA ASN A 257 -16.04 3.18 -1.80
C ASN A 257 -15.24 2.11 -2.58
N ASP A 258 -14.24 1.54 -1.94
CA ASP A 258 -13.40 0.45 -2.47
C ASP A 258 -13.91 -0.96 -2.10
N GLY A 259 -15.08 -1.06 -1.46
CA GLY A 259 -15.65 -2.27 -0.88
C GLY A 259 -15.61 -2.29 0.65
N LEU A 260 -14.62 -1.65 1.28
CA LEU A 260 -14.44 -1.66 2.73
C LEU A 260 -14.24 -0.28 3.34
N VAL A 261 -13.85 0.71 2.54
CA VAL A 261 -13.58 2.09 2.97
C VAL A 261 -14.21 3.06 1.99
N GLY A 262 -14.91 4.06 2.55
CA GLY A 262 -15.51 5.14 1.77
C GLY A 262 -14.45 6.13 1.29
N ARG A 263 -14.62 6.65 0.07
CA ARG A 263 -13.75 7.63 -0.58
C ARG A 263 -13.27 8.71 0.38
N CYS A 264 -14.21 9.44 0.99
CA CYS A 264 -13.91 10.56 1.87
C CYS A 264 -13.22 10.14 3.18
N SER A 265 -13.48 8.92 3.66
CA SER A 265 -12.84 8.38 4.86
C SER A 265 -11.34 8.11 4.63
N SER A 266 -10.94 7.85 3.38
CA SER A 266 -9.55 7.61 2.97
C SER A 266 -8.62 8.83 3.02
N HIS A 267 -9.17 10.04 3.11
CA HIS A 267 -8.41 11.26 2.91
C HIS A 267 -7.45 11.55 4.08
N LEU A 268 -6.19 11.78 3.75
CA LEU A 268 -5.13 12.22 4.66
C LEU A 268 -4.13 13.11 3.92
N GLY A 269 -3.80 14.25 4.52
CA GLY A 269 -2.87 15.22 3.96
C GLY A 269 -3.25 15.59 2.52
N LYS A 270 -2.27 15.49 1.62
CA LYS A 270 -2.47 15.66 0.18
C LYS A 270 -3.06 14.40 -0.45
N VAL A 271 -4.28 14.51 -0.96
CA VAL A 271 -4.96 13.45 -1.69
C VAL A 271 -4.40 13.41 -3.13
N ILE A 272 -3.66 12.35 -3.44
CA ILE A 272 -3.05 12.17 -4.76
C ILE A 272 -4.13 11.84 -5.79
N ARG A 273 -4.99 10.87 -5.44
CA ARG A 273 -6.18 10.47 -6.18
C ARG A 273 -7.01 9.54 -5.29
N ASP A 274 -8.32 9.74 -5.25
CA ASP A 274 -9.25 9.04 -4.35
C ASP A 274 -10.32 8.27 -5.14
N ASN A 275 -10.08 8.06 -6.43
CA ASN A 275 -11.04 7.47 -7.36
C ASN A 275 -10.34 6.60 -8.41
N TYR A 276 -9.29 5.87 -8.02
CA TYR A 276 -8.79 4.80 -8.86
C TYR A 276 -9.90 3.75 -9.08
N ARG A 277 -9.92 3.12 -10.25
CA ARG A 277 -10.71 1.89 -10.46
C ARG A 277 -9.97 0.72 -9.81
N MET A 278 -9.97 0.73 -8.49
CA MET A 278 -9.41 -0.27 -7.59
C MET A 278 -10.46 -0.59 -6.52
N ASN A 279 -10.58 -1.87 -6.19
CA ASN A 279 -11.20 -2.33 -4.95
C ASN A 279 -10.14 -2.32 -3.82
N HIS A 280 -10.53 -2.66 -2.59
CA HIS A 280 -9.65 -2.60 -1.43
C HIS A 280 -8.43 -3.54 -1.49
N LEU A 281 -8.48 -4.63 -2.26
CA LEU A 281 -7.36 -5.56 -2.42
C LEU A 281 -6.50 -5.22 -3.64
N ASP A 282 -7.09 -4.68 -4.71
CA ASP A 282 -6.37 -4.13 -5.86
C ASP A 282 -5.34 -3.08 -5.42
N GLU A 283 -5.67 -2.30 -4.38
CA GLU A 283 -4.78 -1.27 -3.85
C GLU A 283 -3.42 -1.81 -3.40
N VAL A 284 -3.33 -3.08 -3.00
CA VAL A 284 -2.07 -3.79 -2.69
C VAL A 284 -1.70 -4.85 -3.74
N ASN A 285 -2.25 -4.69 -4.94
CA ASN A 285 -2.08 -5.57 -6.10
C ASN A 285 -2.53 -7.02 -5.86
N GLN A 286 -3.50 -7.21 -4.98
CA GLN A 286 -4.15 -8.50 -4.72
C GLN A 286 -5.44 -8.62 -5.53
N THR A 287 -5.90 -9.83 -5.85
CA THR A 287 -5.27 -11.13 -5.54
C THR A 287 -4.30 -11.54 -6.64
N LEU A 288 -3.03 -11.82 -6.31
CA LEU A 288 -2.01 -12.27 -7.28
C LEU A 288 -1.90 -11.38 -8.55
N GLY A 289 -2.16 -10.07 -8.41
CA GLY A 289 -2.12 -9.10 -9.50
C GLY A 289 -3.36 -9.05 -10.39
N LEU A 290 -4.45 -9.73 -10.04
CA LEU A 290 -5.71 -9.72 -10.79
C LEU A 290 -6.51 -8.43 -10.58
N THR A 291 -6.03 -7.33 -11.14
CA THR A 291 -6.67 -6.01 -11.01
C THR A 291 -7.42 -5.60 -12.28
N SER A 292 -8.03 -4.41 -12.29
CA SER A 292 -8.69 -3.86 -13.47
C SER A 292 -7.71 -3.57 -14.63
N LEU A 293 -7.95 -4.17 -15.80
CA LEU A 293 -7.21 -3.89 -17.04
C LEU A 293 -7.42 -2.48 -17.62
N PHE A 294 -8.40 -1.73 -17.09
CA PHE A 294 -8.78 -0.40 -17.54
C PHE A 294 -8.36 0.70 -16.55
N GLU A 295 -7.35 0.44 -15.74
CA GLU A 295 -6.76 1.38 -14.78
C GLU A 295 -5.24 1.26 -14.78
N THR A 296 -4.59 2.25 -14.19
CA THR A 296 -3.17 2.20 -13.86
C THR A 296 -2.89 1.02 -12.93
N ASP A 297 -1.88 0.23 -13.28
CA ASP A 297 -1.36 -0.85 -12.42
C ASP A 297 -1.03 -0.31 -11.00
N PRO A 298 -1.55 -0.92 -9.92
CA PRO A 298 -1.25 -0.51 -8.55
C PRO A 298 0.25 -0.40 -8.26
N VAL A 299 1.08 -1.33 -8.76
CA VAL A 299 2.54 -1.32 -8.61
C VAL A 299 3.13 -0.03 -9.19
N THR A 300 2.57 0.45 -10.30
CA THR A 300 2.98 1.73 -10.90
C THR A 300 2.64 2.92 -10.01
N VAL A 301 1.50 2.89 -9.29
CA VAL A 301 1.12 3.95 -8.33
C VAL A 301 2.14 4.05 -7.19
N TYR A 302 2.58 2.93 -6.61
CA TYR A 302 3.63 2.93 -5.58
C TYR A 302 4.95 3.48 -6.11
N ARG A 303 5.36 3.10 -7.32
CA ARG A 303 6.58 3.62 -7.94
C ARG A 303 6.52 5.12 -8.17
N GLN A 304 5.38 5.63 -8.63
CA GLN A 304 5.15 7.06 -8.81
C GLN A 304 5.16 7.80 -7.48
N GLN A 305 4.62 7.20 -6.42
CA GLN A 305 4.72 7.79 -5.08
C GLN A 305 6.15 7.82 -4.57
N ALA A 306 6.92 6.73 -4.70
CA ALA A 306 8.34 6.74 -4.33
C ALA A 306 9.12 7.82 -5.09
N ASN A 307 8.84 8.00 -6.39
CA ASN A 307 9.43 9.09 -7.17
C ASN A 307 8.99 10.48 -6.69
N ARG A 308 7.73 10.65 -6.28
CA ARG A 308 7.23 11.88 -5.67
C ARG A 308 8.01 12.21 -4.39
N LEU A 309 8.15 11.24 -3.49
CA LEU A 309 8.91 11.39 -2.24
C LEU A 309 10.37 11.76 -2.52
N LYS A 310 11.01 11.10 -3.48
CA LYS A 310 12.37 11.45 -3.93
C LYS A 310 12.47 12.90 -4.40
N ASN A 311 11.56 13.34 -5.28
CA ASN A 311 11.55 14.71 -5.81
C ASN A 311 11.27 15.75 -4.72
N ASP A 312 10.59 15.32 -3.66
CA ASP A 312 10.29 16.10 -2.46
C ASP A 312 11.48 16.19 -1.47
N GLY A 313 12.60 15.52 -1.77
CA GLY A 313 13.81 15.48 -0.96
C GLY A 313 13.75 14.49 0.22
N LEU A 314 12.77 13.56 0.17
CA LEU A 314 12.51 12.53 1.18
C LEU A 314 13.02 11.16 0.75
#